data_AF-A0A927IJK2-F1
#
_entry.id   AF-A0A927IJK2-F1
#
_cell.length_a   1.000
_cell.length_b   1.000
_cell.length_c   1.000
_cell.angle_alpha   90.00
_cell.angle_beta   90.00
_cell.angle_gamma   90.00
#
_symmetry.space_group_name_H-M   'P 1'
#
loop_
_entity.id
_entity.type
_entity.pdbx_description
1 polymer ?
#
loop_
_entity_poly.entity_id
_entity_poly.type
_entity_poly.pdbx_seq_one_letter_code
_entity_poly.pdbx_strand_id
1 'polypeptide(L)'
;MNLYLKERLNMSLRGSPASKLIKAFQKSQSHKLGLSLSQLESQYLAGGDPFAIVDLLVQAREDRIELEWYGACAIDLATKHTADSLALALAGAKTSRRFTLEAELSSAGKRPWRLEAIVTHRVNLARYVGGADLAVLKERISKSVAYFYEENKHAISSVFPLADLEASILESQLDAGTKLTLESVEIKVR
;
A
#
# COMPACT_ATOMS: atom_id res chain seq x y z
N MET A 1 -5.44 43.78 0.74
CA MET A 1 -6.63 42.92 0.62
C MET A 1 -7.00 42.78 -0.86
N ASN A 2 -6.33 41.90 -1.62
CA ASN A 2 -6.79 41.44 -2.97
C ASN A 2 -5.89 40.39 -3.64
N LEU A 3 -5.11 39.59 -2.90
CA LEU A 3 -4.14 38.68 -3.55
C LEU A 3 -4.78 37.52 -4.36
N TYR A 4 -6.08 37.26 -4.20
CA TYR A 4 -6.74 36.13 -4.87
C TYR A 4 -8.08 36.49 -5.55
N LEU A 5 -8.38 37.78 -5.76
CA LEU A 5 -9.73 38.18 -6.23
C LEU A 5 -10.03 37.62 -7.63
N LYS A 6 -9.03 37.68 -8.53
CA LYS A 6 -9.13 37.14 -9.89
C LYS A 6 -9.27 35.62 -9.88
N GLU A 7 -8.46 34.90 -9.08
CA GLU A 7 -8.57 33.45 -8.98
C GLU A 7 -9.90 33.01 -8.37
N ARG A 8 -10.42 33.74 -7.37
CA ARG A 8 -11.74 33.47 -6.78
C ARG A 8 -12.85 33.56 -7.81
N LEU A 9 -12.83 34.60 -8.62
CA LEU A 9 -13.83 34.80 -9.68
C LEU A 9 -13.74 33.66 -10.71
N ASN A 10 -12.52 33.35 -11.18
CA ASN A 10 -12.28 32.29 -12.16
C ASN A 10 -12.70 30.89 -11.65
N MET A 11 -12.34 30.54 -10.41
CA MET A 11 -12.75 29.28 -9.78
C MET A 11 -14.26 29.19 -9.64
N SER A 12 -14.90 30.28 -9.21
CA SER A 12 -16.36 30.33 -9.07
C SER A 12 -17.08 30.15 -10.40
N LEU A 13 -16.56 30.73 -11.48
CA LEU A 13 -17.10 30.54 -12.84
C LEU A 13 -16.99 29.08 -13.31
N ARG A 14 -15.94 28.36 -12.87
CA ARG A 14 -15.75 26.92 -13.15
C ARG A 14 -16.48 26.00 -12.17
N GLY A 15 -17.26 26.54 -11.23
CA GLY A 15 -17.99 25.76 -10.22
C GLY A 15 -17.11 25.21 -9.09
N SER A 16 -15.86 25.67 -8.97
CA SER A 16 -14.95 25.26 -7.90
C SER A 16 -15.13 26.10 -6.62
N PRO A 17 -15.05 25.50 -5.42
CA PRO A 17 -15.24 26.19 -4.14
C PRO A 17 -14.01 27.02 -3.78
N ALA A 18 -13.88 28.20 -4.41
CA ALA A 18 -12.74 29.10 -4.31
C ALA A 18 -12.23 29.33 -2.88
N SER A 19 -13.15 29.63 -1.94
CA SER A 19 -12.78 29.91 -0.54
C SER A 19 -12.17 28.70 0.16
N LYS A 20 -12.62 27.48 -0.15
CA LYS A 20 -12.05 26.25 0.44
C LYS A 20 -10.69 25.94 -0.17
N LEU A 21 -10.56 26.09 -1.50
CA LEU A 21 -9.30 25.86 -2.21
C LEU A 21 -8.19 26.80 -1.76
N ILE A 22 -8.48 28.08 -1.55
CA ILE A 22 -7.50 29.04 -1.02
C ILE A 22 -7.05 28.66 0.39
N LYS A 23 -7.95 28.18 1.25
CA LYS A 23 -7.57 27.72 2.60
C LYS A 23 -6.66 26.49 2.55
N ALA A 24 -6.98 25.51 1.71
CA ALA A 24 -6.11 24.34 1.52
C ALA A 24 -4.76 24.72 0.91
N PHE A 25 -4.76 25.65 -0.06
CA PHE A 25 -3.52 26.21 -0.60
C PHE A 25 -2.67 26.87 0.48
N GLN A 26 -3.25 27.76 1.31
CA GLN A 26 -2.55 28.38 2.43
C GLN A 26 -1.98 27.33 3.39
N LYS A 27 -2.73 26.29 3.74
CA LYS A 27 -2.25 25.18 4.58
C LYS A 27 -1.08 24.45 3.92
N SER A 28 -1.15 24.18 2.62
CA SER A 28 -0.07 23.53 1.87
C SER A 28 1.22 24.36 1.85
N GLN A 29 1.10 25.69 1.75
CA GLN A 29 2.23 26.61 1.77
C GLN A 29 2.87 26.68 3.16
N SER A 30 2.06 26.73 4.24
CA SER A 30 2.55 26.69 5.61
C SER A 30 3.38 25.44 5.92
N HIS A 31 3.03 24.31 5.28
CA HIS A 31 3.76 23.05 5.43
C HIS A 31 4.81 22.82 4.35
N LYS A 32 5.06 23.80 3.46
CA LYS A 32 6.04 23.72 2.37
C LYS A 32 5.81 22.51 1.45
N LEU A 33 4.55 22.24 1.10
CA LEU A 33 4.21 21.15 0.18
C LEU A 33 4.50 21.52 -1.30
N GLY A 34 4.73 22.80 -1.62
CA GLY A 34 5.09 23.25 -2.97
C GLY A 34 3.95 23.13 -3.98
N LEU A 35 2.70 23.06 -3.51
CA LEU A 35 1.52 22.92 -4.36
C LEU A 35 1.08 24.28 -4.89
N SER A 36 0.50 24.28 -6.09
CA SER A 36 -0.15 25.45 -6.68
C SER A 36 -1.65 25.41 -6.49
N LEU A 37 -2.30 26.57 -6.48
CA LEU A 37 -3.76 26.65 -6.43
C LEU A 37 -4.42 25.94 -7.63
N SER A 38 -3.77 25.99 -8.80
CA SER A 38 -4.23 25.31 -10.01
C SER A 38 -4.20 23.78 -9.88
N GLN A 39 -3.20 23.21 -9.20
CA GLN A 39 -3.18 21.76 -8.93
C GLN A 39 -4.33 21.33 -8.03
N LEU A 40 -4.62 22.09 -6.96
CA LEU A 40 -5.74 21.80 -6.06
C LEU A 40 -7.08 21.90 -6.80
N GLU A 41 -7.27 22.94 -7.59
CA GLU A 41 -8.48 23.12 -8.40
C GLU A 41 -8.64 22.01 -9.44
N SER A 42 -7.56 21.62 -10.12
CA SER A 42 -7.59 20.56 -11.13
C SER A 42 -8.01 19.23 -10.52
N GLN A 43 -7.50 18.88 -9.33
CA GLN A 43 -7.90 17.68 -8.62
C GLN A 43 -9.38 17.73 -8.19
N TYR A 44 -9.85 18.89 -7.72
CA TYR A 44 -11.27 19.08 -7.38
C TYR A 44 -12.17 18.85 -8.61
N LEU A 45 -11.80 19.44 -9.76
CA LEU A 45 -12.54 19.31 -11.01
C LEU A 45 -12.49 17.89 -11.58
N ALA A 46 -11.40 17.14 -11.35
CA ALA A 46 -11.31 15.71 -11.64
C ALA A 46 -12.21 14.86 -10.71
N GLY A 47 -12.84 15.48 -9.71
CA GLY A 47 -13.75 14.85 -8.78
C GLY A 47 -13.05 14.22 -7.57
N GLY A 48 -11.78 14.54 -7.32
CA GLY A 48 -11.07 14.16 -6.10
C GLY A 48 -11.30 15.12 -4.94
N ASP A 49 -10.72 14.82 -3.79
CA ASP A 49 -10.76 15.67 -2.59
C ASP A 49 -9.38 16.29 -2.30
N PRO A 50 -9.06 17.46 -2.89
CA PRO A 50 -7.78 18.13 -2.62
C PRO A 50 -7.64 18.60 -1.16
N PHE A 51 -8.74 18.73 -0.42
CA PHE A 51 -8.71 19.15 0.99
C PHE A 51 -8.19 18.00 1.85
N ALA A 52 -8.77 16.81 1.68
CA ALA A 52 -8.31 15.60 2.34
C ALA A 52 -6.88 15.23 1.93
N ILE A 53 -6.53 15.36 0.65
CA ILE A 53 -5.16 15.08 0.17
C ILE A 53 -4.14 16.00 0.85
N VAL A 54 -4.40 17.31 0.94
CA VAL A 54 -3.46 18.23 1.63
C VAL A 54 -3.27 17.82 3.08
N ASP A 55 -4.34 17.46 3.78
CA ASP A 55 -4.29 17.03 5.18
C ASP A 55 -3.48 15.74 5.35
N LEU A 56 -3.69 14.76 4.45
CA LEU A 56 -2.97 13.49 4.46
C LEU A 56 -1.51 13.62 4.04
N LEU A 57 -1.16 14.57 3.15
CA LEU A 57 0.23 14.86 2.82
C LEU A 57 1.00 15.51 3.97
N VAL A 58 0.33 16.37 4.74
CA VAL A 58 0.90 16.90 5.99
C VAL A 58 1.15 15.75 6.97
N GLN A 59 0.15 14.89 7.17
CA GLN A 59 0.29 13.73 8.05
C GLN A 59 1.40 12.77 7.58
N ALA A 60 1.48 12.47 6.29
CA ALA A 60 2.53 11.61 5.74
C ALA A 60 3.93 12.18 6.02
N ARG A 61 4.11 13.50 5.89
CA ARG A 61 5.38 14.17 6.20
C ARG A 61 5.74 14.09 7.68
N GLU A 62 4.77 14.26 8.58
CA GLU A 62 4.96 14.10 10.02
C GLU A 62 5.34 12.66 10.39
N ASP A 63 4.70 11.69 9.74
CA ASP A 63 4.94 10.26 9.90
C ASP A 63 6.19 9.76 9.14
N ARG A 64 6.91 10.66 8.44
CA ARG A 64 8.08 10.35 7.59
C ARG A 64 7.80 9.29 6.52
N ILE A 65 6.59 9.29 5.98
CA ILE A 65 6.16 8.45 4.87
C ILE A 65 6.30 9.25 3.59
N GLU A 66 6.99 8.66 2.62
CA GLU A 66 7.12 9.26 1.29
C GLU A 66 5.80 9.14 0.53
N LEU A 67 5.13 10.28 0.34
CA LEU A 67 3.91 10.39 -0.44
C LEU A 67 3.93 11.72 -1.18
N GLU A 68 3.94 11.65 -2.50
CA GLU A 68 3.89 12.83 -3.37
C GLU A 68 2.45 13.19 -3.75
N TRP A 69 2.24 14.45 -4.15
CA TRP A 69 0.93 14.97 -4.56
C TRP A 69 0.25 14.09 -5.61
N TYR A 70 0.94 13.77 -6.70
CA TYR A 70 0.35 12.99 -7.78
C TYR A 70 0.05 11.55 -7.39
N GLY A 71 0.87 10.93 -6.54
CA GLY A 71 0.58 9.62 -5.96
C GLY A 71 -0.66 9.65 -5.07
N ALA A 72 -0.79 10.67 -4.22
CA ALA A 72 -1.96 10.86 -3.38
C ALA A 72 -3.24 11.11 -4.19
N CYS A 73 -3.17 11.95 -5.23
CA CYS A 73 -4.26 12.18 -6.17
C CYS A 73 -4.71 10.90 -6.89
N ALA A 74 -3.75 10.09 -7.33
CA ALA A 74 -4.05 8.84 -8.02
C ALA A 74 -4.78 7.86 -7.09
N ILE A 75 -4.33 7.73 -5.85
CA ILE A 75 -4.98 6.87 -4.84
C ILE A 75 -6.38 7.40 -4.49
N ASP A 76 -6.52 8.71 -4.26
CA ASP A 76 -7.81 9.34 -3.96
C ASP A 76 -8.85 9.08 -5.07
N LEU A 77 -8.47 9.29 -6.33
CA LEU A 77 -9.35 9.01 -7.46
C LEU A 77 -9.64 7.52 -7.64
N ALA A 78 -8.64 6.65 -7.46
CA ALA A 78 -8.78 5.21 -7.63
C ALA A 78 -9.63 4.55 -6.54
N THR A 79 -9.64 5.11 -5.33
CA THR A 79 -10.39 4.58 -4.18
C THR A 79 -11.79 5.17 -4.05
N LYS A 80 -12.14 6.13 -4.91
CA LYS A 80 -13.45 6.77 -4.90
C LYS A 80 -14.56 5.72 -5.10
N HIS A 81 -15.57 5.76 -4.21
CA HIS A 81 -16.68 4.80 -4.18
C HIS A 81 -16.30 3.35 -3.83
N THR A 82 -15.10 3.11 -3.28
CA THR A 82 -14.70 1.81 -2.76
C THR A 82 -14.68 1.82 -1.22
N ALA A 83 -14.44 0.66 -0.60
CA ALA A 83 -14.20 0.57 0.84
C ALA A 83 -12.80 1.06 1.23
N ASP A 84 -11.89 1.19 0.25
CA ASP A 84 -10.55 1.72 0.45
C ASP A 84 -10.55 3.26 0.41
N SER A 85 -9.46 3.86 0.90
CA SER A 85 -9.25 5.30 0.84
C SER A 85 -7.77 5.64 0.94
N LEU A 86 -7.39 6.85 0.53
CA LEU A 86 -6.03 7.37 0.75
C LEU A 86 -5.63 7.34 2.23
N ALA A 87 -6.55 7.62 3.14
CA ALA A 87 -6.30 7.56 4.58
C ALA A 87 -5.98 6.14 5.06
N LEU A 88 -6.74 5.15 4.59
CA LEU A 88 -6.49 3.73 4.90
C LEU A 88 -5.17 3.24 4.29
N ALA A 89 -4.86 3.67 3.07
CA ALA A 89 -3.59 3.37 2.41
C ALA A 89 -2.42 3.93 3.21
N LEU A 90 -2.48 5.19 3.62
CA LEU A 90 -1.45 5.86 4.43
C LEU A 90 -1.28 5.16 5.78
N ALA A 91 -2.37 4.80 6.46
CA ALA A 91 -2.32 4.05 7.72
C ALA A 91 -1.65 2.68 7.54
N GLY A 92 -1.92 1.99 6.44
CA GLY A 92 -1.26 0.72 6.10
C GLY A 92 0.21 0.86 5.69
N ALA A 93 0.63 2.04 5.23
CA ALA A 93 2.04 2.35 4.96
C ALA A 93 2.80 2.73 6.25
N LYS A 94 2.09 3.27 7.25
CA LYS A 94 2.64 3.59 8.56
C LYS A 94 2.93 2.34 9.40
N THR A 95 1.99 1.39 9.41
CA THR A 95 2.01 0.26 10.34
C THR A 95 1.93 -1.07 9.60
N SER A 96 2.88 -1.95 9.89
CA SER A 96 2.91 -3.30 9.37
C SER A 96 1.72 -4.12 9.85
N ARG A 97 1.18 -4.94 8.97
CA ARG A 97 0.07 -5.87 9.23
C ARG A 97 0.57 -7.29 9.11
N ARG A 98 -0.11 -8.20 9.82
CA ARG A 98 0.21 -9.63 9.81
C ARG A 98 -0.97 -10.44 9.32
N PHE A 99 -0.68 -11.52 8.61
CA PHE A 99 -1.64 -12.58 8.33
C PHE A 99 -0.95 -13.95 8.46
N THR A 100 -1.76 -14.96 8.74
CA THR A 100 -1.31 -16.35 8.84
C THR A 100 -1.75 -17.13 7.61
N LEU A 101 -0.88 -18.01 7.11
CA LEU A 101 -1.19 -19.03 6.12
C LEU A 101 -0.86 -20.40 6.70
N GLU A 102 -1.75 -21.36 6.50
CA GLU A 102 -1.49 -22.76 6.82
C GLU A 102 -1.20 -23.51 5.51
N ALA A 103 -0.21 -24.39 5.54
CA ALA A 103 0.13 -25.28 4.44
C ALA A 103 0.26 -26.71 4.96
N GLU A 104 -0.45 -27.65 4.34
CA GLU A 104 -0.26 -29.09 4.57
C GLU A 104 0.49 -29.67 3.37
N LEU A 105 1.71 -30.14 3.61
CA LEU A 105 2.61 -30.70 2.61
C LEU A 105 2.73 -32.20 2.85
N SER A 106 2.26 -33.00 1.90
CA SER A 106 2.26 -34.46 2.00
C SER A 106 2.92 -35.08 0.78
N SER A 107 3.67 -36.16 1.01
CA SER A 107 4.23 -37.01 -0.03
C SER A 107 3.87 -38.45 0.28
N ALA A 108 3.59 -39.25 -0.75
CA ALA A 108 3.19 -40.65 -0.61
C ALA A 108 4.16 -41.42 0.31
N GLY A 109 3.62 -42.02 1.37
CA GLY A 109 4.38 -42.83 2.34
C GLY A 109 5.11 -42.04 3.44
N LYS A 110 5.04 -40.70 3.49
CA LYS A 110 5.61 -39.87 4.56
C LYS A 110 4.51 -39.21 5.41
N ARG A 111 4.83 -38.89 6.68
CA ARG A 111 3.96 -38.08 7.55
C ARG A 111 3.82 -36.67 6.94
N PRO A 112 2.60 -36.10 6.88
CA PRO A 112 2.41 -34.75 6.36
C PRO A 112 3.06 -33.71 7.27
N TRP A 113 3.68 -32.71 6.67
CA TRP A 113 4.16 -31.51 7.35
C TRP A 113 3.04 -30.48 7.37
N ARG A 114 2.71 -29.96 8.56
CA ARG A 114 1.82 -28.81 8.71
C ARG A 114 2.66 -27.61 9.06
N LEU A 115 2.66 -26.61 8.19
CA LEU A 115 3.40 -25.37 8.36
C LEU A 115 2.42 -24.24 8.60
N GLU A 116 2.78 -23.36 9.53
CA GLU A 116 2.10 -22.10 9.77
C GLU A 116 3.07 -20.97 9.43
N ALA A 117 2.76 -20.19 8.39
CA ALA A 117 3.54 -19.04 7.97
C ALA A 117 2.87 -17.75 8.45
N ILE A 118 3.55 -17.03 9.34
CA ILE A 118 3.17 -15.71 9.82
C ILE A 118 3.90 -14.68 8.97
N VAL A 119 3.14 -13.98 8.14
CA VAL A 119 3.69 -13.02 7.17
C VAL A 119 3.43 -11.62 7.64
N THR A 120 4.49 -10.81 7.73
CA THR A 120 4.41 -9.37 8.01
C THR A 120 4.57 -8.59 6.71
N HIS A 121 3.63 -7.68 6.44
CA HIS A 121 3.64 -6.85 5.25
C HIS A 121 3.21 -5.42 5.57
N ARG A 122 3.53 -4.51 4.66
CA ARG A 122 3.13 -3.10 4.70
C ARG A 122 2.48 -2.69 3.39
N VAL A 123 1.68 -1.63 3.38
CA VAL A 123 1.17 -1.06 2.12
C VAL A 123 2.29 -0.30 1.40
N ASN A 124 2.41 -0.55 0.10
CA ASN A 124 3.30 0.18 -0.78
C ASN A 124 2.50 1.25 -1.54
N LEU A 125 2.66 2.52 -1.15
CA LEU A 125 1.90 3.63 -1.74
C LEU A 125 2.22 3.85 -3.23
N ALA A 126 3.46 3.61 -3.66
CA ALA A 126 3.87 3.75 -5.06
C ALA A 126 3.19 2.72 -5.98
N ARG A 127 2.89 1.52 -5.46
CA ARG A 127 2.21 0.43 -6.18
C ARG A 127 0.74 0.29 -5.81
N TYR A 128 0.16 1.25 -5.09
CA TYR A 128 -1.20 1.12 -4.56
C TYR A 128 -2.26 1.12 -5.66
N VAL A 129 -2.07 1.96 -6.69
CA VAL A 129 -2.94 2.00 -7.87
C VAL A 129 -2.47 0.94 -8.86
N GLY A 130 -3.37 0.04 -9.26
CA GLY A 130 -3.08 -1.02 -10.23
C GLY A 130 -2.29 -2.22 -9.68
N GLY A 131 -1.79 -2.16 -8.45
CA GLY A 131 -1.17 -3.31 -7.80
C GLY A 131 -2.19 -4.40 -7.44
N ALA A 132 -1.73 -5.65 -7.41
CA ALA A 132 -2.54 -6.76 -6.96
C ALA A 132 -2.79 -6.74 -5.44
N ASP A 133 -3.94 -7.27 -5.02
CA ASP A 133 -4.38 -7.30 -3.62
C ASP A 133 -3.72 -8.42 -2.80
N LEU A 134 -3.97 -8.39 -1.50
CA LEU A 134 -3.47 -9.37 -0.52
C LEU A 134 -3.76 -10.83 -0.92
N ALA A 135 -4.89 -11.10 -1.57
CA ALA A 135 -5.25 -12.44 -2.01
C ALA A 135 -4.20 -13.03 -2.99
N VAL A 136 -3.69 -12.21 -3.90
CA VAL A 136 -2.67 -12.63 -4.87
C VAL A 136 -1.32 -12.86 -4.18
N LEU A 137 -0.94 -12.00 -3.23
CA LEU A 137 0.27 -12.21 -2.43
C LEU A 137 0.20 -13.52 -1.64
N LYS A 138 -0.94 -13.81 -1.00
CA LYS A 138 -1.18 -15.06 -0.28
C LYS A 138 -1.00 -16.28 -1.20
N GLU A 139 -1.61 -16.25 -2.38
CA GLU A 139 -1.49 -17.34 -3.36
C GLU A 139 -0.05 -17.56 -3.81
N ARG A 140 0.70 -16.48 -4.07
CA ARG A 140 2.12 -16.57 -4.45
C ARG A 140 2.98 -17.17 -3.36
N ILE A 141 2.76 -16.78 -2.10
CA ILE A 141 3.48 -17.36 -0.95
C ILE A 141 3.13 -18.85 -0.81
N SER A 142 1.84 -19.22 -0.86
CA SER A 142 1.43 -20.63 -0.82
C SER A 142 2.08 -21.45 -1.94
N LYS A 143 2.17 -20.92 -3.17
CA LYS A 143 2.85 -21.57 -4.29
C LYS A 143 4.35 -21.72 -4.05
N SER A 144 5.01 -20.69 -3.53
CA SER A 144 6.44 -20.72 -3.20
C SER A 144 6.75 -21.80 -2.14
N VAL A 145 5.93 -21.91 -1.09
CA VAL A 145 6.05 -22.97 -0.07
C VAL A 145 5.90 -24.37 -0.69
N ALA A 146 4.90 -24.58 -1.53
CA ALA A 146 4.70 -25.86 -2.21
C ALA A 146 5.85 -26.20 -3.17
N TYR A 147 6.33 -25.21 -3.93
CA TYR A 147 7.44 -25.36 -4.86
C TYR A 147 8.74 -25.76 -4.14
N PHE A 148 9.09 -25.04 -3.07
CA PHE A 148 10.25 -25.35 -2.24
C PHE A 148 10.19 -26.77 -1.66
N TYR A 149 9.01 -27.21 -1.20
CA TYR A 149 8.81 -28.58 -0.73
C TYR A 149 9.07 -29.61 -1.83
N GLU A 150 8.51 -29.42 -3.02
CA GLU A 150 8.67 -30.35 -4.14
C GLU A 150 10.13 -30.49 -4.58
N GLU A 151 10.89 -29.39 -4.59
CA GLU A 151 12.32 -29.41 -4.91
C GLU A 151 13.16 -30.14 -3.85
N ASN A 152 12.79 -30.03 -2.57
CA ASN A 152 13.59 -30.53 -1.44
C ASN A 152 13.05 -31.81 -0.79
N LYS A 153 11.94 -32.38 -1.26
CA LYS A 153 11.23 -33.51 -0.62
C LYS A 153 12.07 -34.75 -0.35
N HIS A 154 13.13 -34.97 -1.13
CA HIS A 154 14.06 -36.09 -0.94
C HIS A 154 15.07 -35.83 0.19
N ALA A 155 15.49 -34.58 0.38
CA ALA A 155 16.37 -34.15 1.47
C ALA A 155 15.63 -33.99 2.80
N ILE A 156 14.35 -33.60 2.75
CA ILE A 156 13.49 -33.44 3.93
C ILE A 156 13.09 -34.84 4.46
N SER A 157 13.85 -35.32 5.44
CA SER A 157 13.65 -36.64 6.06
C SER A 157 13.21 -36.56 7.52
N SER A 158 13.91 -35.78 8.36
CA SER A 158 13.67 -35.70 9.80
C SER A 158 13.36 -34.28 10.29
N VAL A 159 13.92 -33.25 9.65
CA VAL A 159 13.75 -31.84 10.03
C VAL A 159 13.42 -31.03 8.79
N PHE A 160 12.45 -30.13 8.90
CA PHE A 160 12.11 -29.21 7.83
C PHE A 160 13.08 -28.00 7.85
N PRO A 161 13.71 -27.64 6.73
CA PRO A 161 14.65 -26.51 6.66
C PRO A 161 13.89 -25.17 6.62
N LEU A 162 13.37 -24.74 7.77
CA LEU A 162 12.52 -23.55 7.89
C LEU A 162 13.26 -22.27 7.48
N ALA A 163 14.53 -22.10 7.92
CA ALA A 163 15.32 -20.92 7.60
C ALA A 163 15.58 -20.77 6.09
N ASP A 164 15.82 -21.89 5.40
CA ASP A 164 16.05 -21.89 3.94
C ASP A 164 14.75 -21.53 3.19
N LEU A 165 13.60 -22.01 3.67
CA LEU A 165 12.30 -21.65 3.11
C LEU A 165 11.98 -20.16 3.32
N GLU A 166 12.21 -19.64 4.52
CA GLU A 166 12.02 -18.22 4.84
C GLU A 166 12.92 -17.33 3.97
N ALA A 167 14.20 -17.68 3.82
CA ALA A 167 15.13 -16.97 2.94
C ALA A 167 14.67 -17.02 1.48
N SER A 168 14.29 -18.21 0.99
CA SER A 168 13.80 -18.40 -0.38
C SER A 168 12.59 -17.53 -0.69
N ILE A 169 11.63 -17.42 0.23
CA ILE A 169 10.43 -16.59 0.06
C ILE A 169 10.79 -15.10 0.00
N LEU A 170 11.71 -14.64 0.86
CA LEU A 170 12.14 -13.25 0.89
C LEU A 170 12.94 -12.87 -0.36
N GLU A 171 13.78 -13.76 -0.87
CA GLU A 171 14.56 -13.55 -2.09
C GLU A 171 13.71 -13.57 -3.37
N SER A 172 12.59 -14.30 -3.36
CA SER A 172 11.71 -14.48 -4.52
C SER A 172 10.89 -13.22 -4.89
N GLN A 173 10.94 -12.15 -4.10
CA GLN A 173 10.22 -10.87 -4.34
C GLN A 173 8.73 -11.08 -4.70
N LEU A 174 8.03 -11.95 -3.97
CA LEU A 174 6.66 -12.36 -4.28
C LEU A 174 5.64 -11.20 -4.24
N ASP A 175 5.99 -10.11 -3.57
CA ASP A 175 5.24 -8.86 -3.46
C ASP A 175 5.40 -7.94 -4.67
N ALA A 176 6.29 -8.25 -5.62
CA ALA A 176 6.46 -7.49 -6.85
C ALA A 176 5.14 -7.35 -7.63
N GLY A 177 4.76 -6.11 -7.94
CA GLY A 177 3.49 -5.80 -8.62
C GLY A 177 2.25 -5.91 -7.72
N THR A 178 2.40 -6.09 -6.42
CA THR A 178 1.30 -6.01 -5.45
C THR A 178 1.25 -4.62 -4.79
N LYS A 179 0.11 -4.27 -4.20
CA LYS A 179 -0.05 -3.07 -3.36
C LYS A 179 0.71 -3.15 -2.04
N LEU A 180 1.43 -4.24 -1.80
CA LEU A 180 2.06 -4.57 -0.52
C LEU A 180 3.58 -4.67 -0.68
N THR A 181 4.30 -4.48 0.41
CA THR A 181 5.71 -4.82 0.54
C THR A 181 5.84 -5.90 1.60
N LEU A 182 6.51 -6.99 1.26
CA LEU A 182 6.82 -8.06 2.21
C LEU A 182 7.97 -7.60 3.12
N GLU A 183 7.79 -7.68 4.43
CA GLU A 183 8.83 -7.29 5.40
C GLU A 183 9.48 -8.50 6.05
N SER A 184 8.68 -9.49 6.45
CA SER A 184 9.19 -10.72 7.05
C SER A 184 8.22 -11.88 6.88
N VAL A 185 8.76 -13.09 6.97
CA VAL A 185 8.02 -14.34 7.02
C VAL A 185 8.64 -15.18 8.13
N GLU A 186 7.81 -15.67 9.05
CA GLU A 186 8.19 -16.59 10.12
C GLU A 186 7.37 -17.88 9.95
N ILE A 187 8.02 -19.03 9.85
CA ILE A 187 7.37 -20.32 9.58
C ILE A 187 7.61 -21.28 10.73
N LYS A 188 6.53 -21.93 11.19
CA LYS A 188 6.57 -22.93 12.27
C LYS A 188 5.96 -24.24 11.81
N VAL A 189 6.50 -25.35 12.31
CA VAL A 189 5.88 -26.67 12.16
C VAL A 189 4.85 -26.85 13.27
N ARG A 190 3.66 -27.34 12.90
CA ARG A 190 2.54 -27.62 13.80
C ARG A 190 2.31 -29.11 14.02
#